data_AF-A0A4E0R1E2-F1
#
_entry.id   AF-A0A4E0R1E2-F1
#
_cell.length_a   1.000
_cell.length_b   1.000
_cell.length_c   1.000
_cell.angle_alpha   90.00
_cell.angle_beta   90.00
_cell.angle_gamma   90.00
#
_symmetry.space_group_name_H-M   'P 1'
#
loop_
_entity.id
_entity.type
_entity.pdbx_description
1 polymer ?
#
loop_
_entity_poly.entity_id
_entity_poly.type
_entity_poly.pdbx_seq_one_letter_code
_entity_poly.pdbx_strand_id
1 'polypeptide(L)'
;MNKTGNGRYVYKKRDHCIREGESVKLWHQNWDILKISPEELLKDELHLLKDPNRKRPEVPRHLKVNEADSPSTYIHVLPSPKPFPPTTSGEIGWRSGKEQYKLDKYNQQRAPQGNILLKFGWPIEATW
;
A
#
# COMPACT_ATOMS: atom_id res chain seq x y z
N MET A 1 -25.02 -7.32 -34.40
CA MET A 1 -25.08 -8.38 -35.43
C MET A 1 -25.15 -7.68 -36.78
N ASN A 2 -24.12 -7.80 -37.62
CA ASN A 2 -24.12 -7.16 -38.94
C ASN A 2 -24.42 -8.23 -39.99
N LYS A 3 -25.48 -8.05 -40.77
CA LYS A 3 -25.82 -8.94 -41.89
C LYS A 3 -24.80 -8.71 -43.01
N THR A 4 -24.18 -9.77 -43.52
CA THR A 4 -23.57 -9.72 -44.84
C THR A 4 -24.64 -9.96 -45.90
N GLY A 5 -24.43 -9.44 -47.11
CA GLY A 5 -25.39 -9.45 -48.23
C GLY A 5 -25.91 -10.82 -48.66
N ASN A 6 -25.35 -11.91 -48.14
CA ASN A 6 -25.75 -13.29 -48.41
C ASN A 6 -26.57 -13.94 -47.29
N GLY A 7 -27.15 -13.17 -46.38
CA GLY A 7 -28.16 -13.66 -45.41
C GLY A 7 -27.66 -14.62 -44.33
N ARG A 8 -26.35 -14.86 -44.21
CA ARG A 8 -25.76 -15.67 -43.14
C ARG A 8 -25.37 -14.80 -41.94
N TYR A 9 -25.82 -15.19 -40.74
CA TYR A 9 -25.39 -14.57 -39.48
C TYR A 9 -24.03 -15.13 -39.08
N VAL A 10 -22.99 -14.30 -39.03
CA VAL A 10 -21.68 -14.68 -38.50
C VAL A 10 -21.62 -14.32 -37.01
N TYR A 11 -21.43 -15.32 -36.16
CA TYR A 11 -21.18 -15.11 -34.73
C TYR A 11 -19.75 -14.57 -34.51
N LYS A 12 -19.60 -13.32 -34.06
CA LYS A 12 -18.32 -12.70 -33.62
C LYS A 12 -17.79 -13.29 -32.30
N LYS A 13 -17.82 -14.61 -32.11
CA LYS A 13 -17.50 -15.21 -30.80
C LYS A 13 -16.01 -15.26 -30.46
N ARG A 14 -15.08 -14.87 -31.35
CA ARG A 14 -13.62 -14.96 -31.12
C ARG A 14 -12.77 -13.81 -31.68
N ASP A 15 -13.37 -12.75 -32.22
CA ASP A 15 -12.61 -11.63 -32.80
C ASP A 15 -11.68 -10.97 -31.78
N HIS A 16 -12.10 -10.88 -30.50
CA HIS A 16 -11.29 -10.32 -29.43
C HIS A 16 -10.08 -11.20 -29.12
N CYS A 17 -10.23 -12.53 -29.07
CA CYS A 17 -9.12 -13.47 -28.87
C CYS A 17 -8.11 -13.39 -30.01
N ILE A 18 -8.58 -13.25 -31.25
CA ILE A 18 -7.71 -13.13 -32.44
C ILE A 18 -6.91 -11.83 -32.35
N ARG A 19 -7.59 -10.70 -32.08
CA ARG A 19 -6.95 -9.39 -31.91
C ARG A 19 -5.97 -9.35 -30.75
N GLU A 20 -6.28 -10.01 -29.64
CA GLU A 20 -5.38 -10.11 -28.50
C GLU A 20 -4.13 -10.91 -28.88
N GLY A 21 -4.29 -12.05 -29.57
CA GLY A 21 -3.18 -12.82 -30.09
C GLY A 21 -2.30 -12.06 -31.09
N GLU A 22 -2.89 -11.24 -31.96
CA GLU A 22 -2.16 -10.33 -32.86
C GLU A 22 -1.46 -9.22 -32.08
N SER A 23 -2.11 -8.65 -31.07
CA SER A 23 -1.54 -7.60 -30.23
C SER A 23 -0.33 -8.08 -29.43
N VAL A 24 -0.34 -9.34 -28.97
CA VAL A 24 0.82 -9.95 -28.30
C VAL A 24 2.01 -10.09 -29.26
N LYS A 25 1.76 -10.50 -30.51
CA LYS A 25 2.83 -10.60 -31.53
C LYS A 25 3.43 -9.23 -31.88
N LEU A 26 2.57 -8.22 -31.96
CA LEU A 26 2.95 -6.85 -32.27
C LEU A 26 3.38 -6.05 -31.03
N TRP A 27 3.29 -6.63 -29.83
CA TRP A 27 3.54 -5.93 -28.57
C TRP A 27 4.94 -5.34 -28.53
N HIS A 28 5.94 -6.13 -28.93
CA HIS A 28 7.34 -5.68 -28.98
C HIS A 28 7.53 -4.51 -29.94
N GLN A 29 6.92 -4.54 -31.12
CA GLN A 29 7.05 -3.46 -32.10
C GLN A 29 6.37 -2.17 -31.63
N ASN A 30 5.21 -2.29 -30.98
CA ASN A 30 4.42 -1.13 -30.58
C ASN A 30 4.85 -0.54 -29.22
N TRP A 31 5.40 -1.37 -28.33
CA TRP A 31 5.64 -1.01 -26.92
C TRP A 31 7.08 -1.21 -26.47
N ASP A 32 8.04 -1.48 -27.37
CA ASP A 32 9.46 -1.51 -27.00
C ASP A 32 9.93 -0.18 -26.39
N ILE A 33 9.25 0.93 -26.69
CA ILE A 33 9.47 2.24 -26.05
C ILE A 33 9.36 2.20 -24.52
N LEU A 34 8.57 1.27 -23.95
CA LEU A 34 8.40 1.13 -22.50
C LEU A 34 9.58 0.43 -21.82
N LYS A 35 10.41 -0.29 -22.59
CA LYS A 35 11.63 -0.93 -22.08
C LYS A 35 12.81 0.03 -22.04
N ILE A 36 12.76 1.07 -22.86
CA ILE A 36 13.80 2.08 -22.96
C ILE A 36 13.67 3.03 -21.77
N SER A 37 14.80 3.43 -21.19
CA SER A 37 14.77 4.42 -20.11
C SER A 37 14.25 5.77 -20.64
N PRO A 38 13.49 6.54 -19.85
CA PRO A 38 13.02 7.86 -20.29
C PRO A 38 14.15 8.79 -20.72
N GLU A 39 15.33 8.65 -20.08
CA GLU A 39 16.52 9.42 -20.44
C GLU A 39 17.03 9.06 -21.83
N GLU A 40 17.01 7.78 -22.19
CA GLU A 40 17.43 7.30 -23.50
C GLU A 40 16.46 7.65 -24.61
N LEU A 41 15.16 7.55 -24.34
CA LEU A 41 14.12 7.95 -25.28
C LEU A 41 14.18 9.44 -25.62
N LEU A 42 14.56 10.28 -24.65
CA LEU A 42 14.56 11.73 -24.78
C LEU A 42 15.95 12.32 -25.00
N LYS A 43 17.01 11.53 -25.24
CA LYS A 43 18.41 12.00 -25.37
C LYS A 43 18.55 13.26 -26.21
N ASP A 44 17.91 13.29 -27.38
CA ASP A 44 18.02 14.38 -28.35
C ASP A 44 17.20 15.61 -27.94
N GLU A 45 16.11 15.45 -27.20
CA GLU A 45 15.19 16.53 -26.80
C GLU A 45 15.38 16.98 -25.34
N LEU A 46 16.20 16.27 -24.57
CA LEU A 46 16.37 16.48 -23.14
C LEU A 46 16.87 17.89 -22.82
N HIS A 47 17.72 18.45 -23.69
CA HIS A 47 18.27 19.80 -23.59
C HIS A 47 17.23 20.90 -23.88
N LEU A 48 16.16 20.59 -24.62
CA LEU A 48 15.04 21.49 -24.88
C LEU A 48 14.00 21.43 -23.75
N LEU A 49 13.80 20.24 -23.18
CA LEU A 49 12.78 19.96 -22.15
C LEU A 49 13.25 20.31 -20.74
N LYS A 50 14.55 20.18 -20.45
CA LYS A 50 15.14 20.53 -19.15
C LYS A 50 15.93 21.82 -19.26
N ASP A 51 15.40 22.88 -18.65
CA ASP A 51 16.16 24.09 -18.41
C ASP A 51 17.27 23.80 -17.36
N PRO A 52 18.56 23.90 -17.72
CA PRO A 52 19.67 23.63 -16.81
C PRO A 52 19.74 24.63 -15.64
N ASN A 53 19.14 25.82 -15.79
CA ASN A 53 19.11 26.85 -14.75
C ASN A 53 17.90 26.70 -13.81
N ARG A 54 16.97 25.78 -14.10
CA ARG A 54 15.80 25.56 -13.26
C ARG A 54 16.20 24.90 -11.95
N LYS A 55 16.08 25.66 -10.86
CA LYS A 55 16.30 25.16 -9.50
C LYS A 55 15.33 24.00 -9.20
N ARG A 56 15.84 22.94 -8.58
CA ARG A 56 14.99 21.85 -8.08
C ARG A 56 14.01 22.46 -7.05
N PRO A 57 12.70 22.24 -7.19
CA PRO A 57 11.73 22.76 -6.24
C PRO A 57 12.03 22.18 -4.85
N GLU A 58 11.98 23.03 -3.82
CA GLU A 58 12.09 22.57 -2.45
C GLU A 58 10.86 21.73 -2.10
N VAL A 59 11.08 20.50 -1.64
CA VAL A 59 9.99 19.64 -1.19
C VAL A 59 9.44 20.22 0.12
N PRO A 60 8.14 20.58 0.19
CA PRO A 60 7.52 21.07 1.41
C PRO A 60 7.71 20.10 2.59
N ARG A 61 7.83 20.62 3.80
CA ARG A 61 8.12 19.82 5.02
C ARG A 61 7.17 18.64 5.22
N HIS A 62 5.89 18.79 4.87
CA HIS A 62 4.88 17.74 5.02
C HIS A 62 4.94 16.64 3.94
N LEU A 63 5.67 16.88 2.83
CA LEU A 63 5.93 15.89 1.78
C LEU A 63 7.31 15.25 1.90
N LYS A 64 8.15 15.73 2.83
CA LYS A 64 9.44 15.11 3.11
C LYS A 64 9.17 13.76 3.78
N VAL A 65 9.65 12.69 3.16
CA VAL A 65 9.68 11.36 3.78
C VAL A 65 10.69 11.45 4.93
N ASN A 66 10.20 11.33 6.16
CA ASN A 66 11.08 11.15 7.30
C ASN A 66 11.59 9.71 7.27
N GLU A 67 12.87 9.53 7.57
CA GLU A 67 13.42 8.21 7.83
C GLU A 67 12.66 7.59 9.01
N ALA A 68 12.38 6.28 8.93
CA ALA A 68 11.73 5.59 10.03
C ALA A 68 12.69 5.56 11.23
N ASP A 69 12.27 6.05 12.40
CA ASP A 69 13.09 5.90 13.59
C ASP A 69 13.31 4.41 13.89
N SER A 70 14.49 4.09 14.41
CA SER A 70 14.81 2.72 14.84
C SER A 70 13.74 2.19 15.80
N PRO A 71 13.36 0.90 15.73
CA PRO A 71 12.42 0.29 16.66
C PRO A 71 12.80 0.48 18.14
N SER A 72 14.10 0.62 18.44
CA SER A 72 14.61 0.90 19.78
C SER A 72 14.08 2.20 20.40
N THR A 73 13.68 3.16 19.57
CA THR A 73 13.12 4.45 20.00
C THR A 73 11.72 4.27 20.60
N TYR A 74 10.99 3.23 20.18
CA TYR A 74 9.60 2.98 20.57
C TYR A 74 9.41 1.76 21.47
N ILE A 75 10.30 0.77 21.37
CA ILE A 75 10.20 -0.49 22.10
C ILE A 75 11.07 -0.39 23.35
N HIS A 76 10.44 -0.04 24.47
CA HIS A 76 11.08 -0.06 25.79
C HIS A 76 10.69 -1.33 26.54
N VAL A 77 11.60 -2.30 26.61
CA VAL A 77 11.42 -3.51 27.42
C VAL A 77 11.97 -3.25 28.81
N LEU A 78 11.09 -3.18 29.80
CA LEU A 78 11.52 -3.08 31.20
C LEU A 78 12.07 -4.43 31.69
N PRO A 79 13.03 -4.42 32.63
CA PRO A 79 13.57 -5.66 33.19
C PRO A 79 12.49 -6.50 33.86
N SER A 80 12.69 -7.83 33.90
CA SER A 80 11.76 -8.75 34.54
C SER A 80 11.53 -8.41 36.03
N PRO A 81 10.29 -8.51 36.53
CA PRO A 81 9.99 -8.23 37.93
C PRO A 81 10.69 -9.24 38.84
N LYS A 82 11.33 -8.74 39.91
CA LYS A 82 11.96 -9.54 40.97
C LYS A 82 11.18 -9.33 42.27
N PRO A 83 10.91 -10.38 43.07
CA PRO A 83 11.31 -11.77 42.88
C PRO A 83 10.55 -12.45 41.73
N PHE A 84 11.23 -13.39 41.06
CA PHE A 84 10.58 -14.23 40.06
C PHE A 84 9.40 -14.95 40.73
N PRO A 85 8.24 -15.05 40.06
CA PRO A 85 7.06 -15.66 40.65
C PRO A 85 7.38 -17.08 41.16
N PRO A 86 7.07 -17.41 42.43
CA PRO A 86 7.27 -18.75 42.96
C PRO A 86 6.30 -19.69 42.29
N THR A 87 6.82 -20.65 41.53
CA THR A 87 5.99 -21.55 40.75
C THR A 87 5.54 -22.76 41.56
N THR A 88 4.23 -22.93 41.66
CA THR A 88 3.60 -24.25 41.84
C THR A 88 2.39 -24.44 40.92
N SER A 89 1.78 -23.35 40.41
CA SER A 89 0.76 -23.39 39.33
C SER A 89 0.96 -22.36 38.20
N GLY A 90 2.11 -21.66 38.15
CA GLY A 90 2.64 -21.10 36.90
C GLY A 90 1.84 -19.99 36.19
N GLU A 91 1.13 -19.10 36.90
CA GLU A 91 0.38 -18.02 36.23
C GLU A 91 1.25 -16.79 35.95
N ILE A 92 1.68 -16.65 34.69
CA ILE A 92 2.41 -15.51 34.12
C ILE A 92 1.54 -14.88 33.02
N GLY A 93 1.64 -13.56 32.82
CA GLY A 93 0.96 -12.87 31.73
C GLY A 93 -0.55 -12.75 31.96
N TRP A 94 -1.34 -13.01 30.91
CA TRP A 94 -2.81 -12.89 30.89
C TRP A 94 -3.54 -13.79 31.90
N ARG A 95 -2.86 -14.84 32.38
CA ARG A 95 -3.39 -15.76 33.39
C ARG A 95 -3.14 -15.28 34.82
N SER A 96 -2.25 -14.30 35.02
CA SER A 96 -1.91 -13.80 36.35
C SER A 96 -2.86 -12.68 36.77
N GLY A 97 -3.53 -12.85 37.90
CA GLY A 97 -4.33 -11.78 38.51
C GLY A 97 -3.50 -10.61 39.04
N LYS A 98 -2.18 -10.76 39.15
CA LYS A 98 -1.25 -9.76 39.69
C LYS A 98 -0.80 -8.77 38.62
N GLU A 99 -0.98 -7.48 38.89
CA GLU A 99 -0.68 -6.38 37.96
C GLU A 99 0.76 -6.38 37.44
N GLN A 100 1.74 -6.66 38.30
CA GLN A 100 3.16 -6.78 37.95
C GLN A 100 3.48 -7.82 36.85
N TYR A 101 2.63 -8.84 36.70
CA TYR A 101 2.78 -9.92 35.74
C TYR A 101 1.88 -9.78 34.52
N LYS A 102 1.04 -8.74 34.44
CA LYS A 102 0.21 -8.46 33.26
C LYS A 102 1.09 -7.99 32.10
N LEU A 103 0.84 -8.53 30.90
CA LEU A 103 1.53 -8.13 29.67
C LEU A 103 0.97 -6.81 29.09
N ASP A 104 -0.27 -6.47 29.45
CA ASP A 104 -0.93 -5.23 29.01
C ASP A 104 -0.28 -3.94 29.53
N LYS A 105 0.69 -4.00 30.44
CA LYS A 105 1.46 -2.83 30.88
C LYS A 105 2.27 -2.15 29.77
N TYR A 106 2.57 -2.89 28.69
CA TYR A 106 3.27 -2.36 27.52
C TYR A 106 2.31 -1.91 26.41
N ASN A 107 1.04 -2.28 26.50
CA ASN A 107 0.03 -1.72 25.60
C ASN A 107 -0.26 -0.30 26.05
N GLN A 108 -0.11 0.66 25.15
CA GLN A 108 -0.75 1.96 25.35
C GLN A 108 -2.24 1.71 25.52
N GLN A 109 -2.81 2.16 26.65
CA GLN A 109 -4.25 2.16 26.86
C GLN A 109 -4.90 2.94 25.72
N ARG A 110 -5.38 2.24 24.69
CA ARG A 110 -6.14 2.85 23.62
C ARG A 110 -7.59 2.83 24.05
N ALA A 111 -8.14 4.01 24.31
CA ALA A 111 -9.58 4.15 24.38
C ALA A 111 -10.19 3.56 23.10
N PRO A 112 -11.37 2.91 23.17
CA PRO A 112 -12.06 2.48 21.96
C PRO A 112 -12.12 3.69 21.03
N GLN A 113 -11.67 3.54 19.79
CA GLN A 113 -11.47 4.68 18.88
C GLN A 113 -12.77 5.37 18.46
N GLY A 114 -13.90 5.10 19.12
CA GLY A 114 -15.23 5.52 18.73
C GLY A 114 -15.71 4.79 17.48
N ASN A 115 -16.94 5.10 17.06
CA ASN A 115 -17.49 4.59 15.82
C ASN A 115 -16.82 5.31 14.63
N ILE A 116 -16.16 4.55 13.76
CA ILE A 116 -15.47 5.08 12.58
C ILE A 116 -16.41 5.85 11.64
N LEU A 117 -17.68 5.43 11.58
CA LEU A 117 -18.70 6.06 10.74
C LEU A 117 -19.02 7.48 11.18
N LEU A 118 -19.03 7.75 12.50
CA LEU A 118 -19.21 9.10 13.03
C LEU A 118 -18.04 10.01 12.66
N LYS A 119 -16.81 9.47 12.62
CA LYS A 119 -15.62 10.27 12.23
C LYS A 119 -15.64 10.68 10.76
N PHE A 120 -16.25 9.87 9.90
CA PHE A 120 -16.42 10.19 8.48
C PHE A 120 -17.64 11.08 8.19
N GLY A 121 -18.42 11.45 9.22
CA GLY A 121 -19.66 12.21 9.03
C GLY A 121 -20.73 11.43 8.27
N TRP A 122 -20.70 10.09 8.35
CA TRP A 122 -21.66 9.24 7.65
C TRP A 122 -23.06 9.41 8.28
N PRO A 123 -24.15 9.36 7.47
CA PRO A 123 -25.50 9.42 8.01
C PRO A 123 -25.72 8.36 9.09
N ILE A 124 -26.42 8.78 10.16
CA ILE A 124 -26.73 7.97 11.34
C ILE A 124 -27.41 6.65 10.97
N GLU A 125 -28.14 6.61 9.85
CA GLU A 125 -28.78 5.42 9.29
C GLU A 125 -27.80 4.26 9.04
N ALA A 126 -26.52 4.54 8.78
CA ALA A 126 -25.50 3.51 8.58
C ALA A 126 -24.89 2.97 9.89
N THR A 127 -25.28 3.52 11.04
CA THR A 127 -24.70 3.19 12.36
C THR A 127 -25.56 2.25 13.21
N TRP A 128 -26.72 1.80 12.69
CA TRP A 128 -27.70 0.93 13.36
C TRP A 128 -27.72 -0.48 12.77
#